data_AF-A0A0D2NCX8-F1
#
_entry.id   AF-A0A0D2NCX8-F1
#
_cell.length_a   1.000
_cell.length_b   1.000
_cell.length_c   1.000
_cell.angle_alpha   90.00
_cell.angle_beta   90.00
_cell.angle_gamma   90.00
#
_symmetry.space_group_name_H-M   'P 1'
#
loop_
_entity.id
_entity.type
_entity.pdbx_description
1 polymer ?
#
loop_
_entity_poly.entity_id
_entity_poly.type
_entity_poly.pdbx_seq_one_letter_code
_entity_poly.pdbx_strand_id
1 'polypeptide(L)'
;MLLSGTLQRCRLSASTVPRQPRPSVARRALREETPEQKRERQLRESARVEERITYIQNADHFKREIEAAGKKLVVVEAQAEGVCMTGLDEEPELHWKGDKEAALRPCENIKHTFVRTARECQDVVFLSLQADDEEVADLCDELGIEVIPTLQFWRNGAKIWEHKGIMNMDQDLGEGVLFFNGSAAGGVQAGDFVTELHSEEEMQAFIASQSDSVLTVVDICLSDAAPCIRVYPAVLALARSFKGYAAFGRVVADQSDAGRELLRDYNVVEVPTFLFFKNGREVDRHVGSSRGDLIGKIMEVQSRFGVAPPPPPGGAQPRRTIQRRVTRKARA
;
A
#
# COMPACT_ATOMS: atom_id res chain seq x y z
N MET A 1 75.37 10.62 2.08
CA MET A 1 73.90 10.50 2.14
C MET A 1 73.57 9.03 1.88
N LEU A 2 73.55 8.21 2.94
CA LEU A 2 72.34 7.57 3.52
C LEU A 2 71.81 6.45 2.58
N LEU A 3 72.05 5.14 2.81
CA LEU A 3 71.63 4.26 3.95
C LEU A 3 70.10 4.30 4.16
N SER A 4 69.30 3.25 4.36
CA SER A 4 69.47 1.77 4.45
C SER A 4 68.06 1.12 4.25
N GLY A 5 67.77 -0.19 4.28
CA GLY A 5 68.59 -1.39 4.50
C GLY A 5 67.74 -2.68 4.68
N THR A 6 68.36 -3.85 4.48
CA THR A 6 68.08 -5.21 5.03
C THR A 6 66.63 -5.66 5.34
N LEU A 7 66.11 -6.64 4.57
CA LEU A 7 64.97 -7.48 4.99
C LEU A 7 65.47 -8.72 5.79
N GLN A 8 65.36 -8.66 7.13
CA GLN A 8 65.86 -9.69 8.02
C GLN A 8 64.76 -10.70 8.41
N ARG A 9 65.00 -12.00 8.14
CA ARG A 9 64.12 -13.10 8.59
C ARG A 9 64.25 -13.31 10.11
N CYS A 10 63.32 -12.77 10.89
CA CYS A 10 63.17 -13.16 12.29
C CYS A 10 62.28 -14.41 12.43
N ARG A 11 62.86 -15.49 12.94
CA ARG A 11 62.09 -16.59 13.55
C ARG A 11 61.56 -16.08 14.88
N LEU A 12 60.27 -16.25 15.16
CA LEU A 12 59.70 -16.07 16.50
C LEU A 12 59.03 -17.37 16.96
N SER A 13 59.13 -17.60 18.27
CA SER A 13 58.90 -18.87 18.94
C SER A 13 57.43 -19.25 19.06
N ALA A 14 57.17 -20.56 19.06
CA ALA A 14 55.88 -21.09 19.47
C ALA A 14 55.69 -20.86 20.98
N SER A 15 54.80 -19.93 21.34
CA SER A 15 54.32 -19.77 22.72
C SER A 15 53.04 -20.57 22.91
N THR A 16 53.07 -21.56 23.80
CA THR A 16 51.90 -22.38 24.16
C THR A 16 51.00 -21.62 25.13
N VAL A 17 50.06 -20.83 24.61
CA VAL A 17 48.96 -20.27 25.40
C VAL A 17 47.93 -21.37 25.67
N PRO A 18 47.57 -21.69 26.93
CA PRO A 18 46.54 -22.67 27.22
C PRO A 18 45.17 -22.17 26.72
N ARG A 19 44.49 -22.99 25.90
CA ARG A 19 43.14 -22.69 25.43
C ARG A 19 42.16 -22.71 26.60
N GLN A 20 41.69 -21.54 27.04
CA GLN A 20 40.50 -21.48 27.88
C GLN A 20 39.30 -22.09 27.12
N PRO A 21 38.43 -22.86 27.80
CA PRO A 21 37.22 -23.35 27.17
C PRO A 21 36.34 -22.17 26.80
N ARG A 22 35.86 -22.14 25.55
CA ARG A 22 34.85 -21.16 25.13
C ARG A 22 33.61 -21.34 26.02
N PRO A 23 33.00 -20.28 26.56
CA PRO A 23 31.74 -20.43 27.27
C PRO A 23 30.74 -21.10 26.33
N SER A 24 30.08 -22.15 26.83
CA SER A 24 29.03 -22.81 26.06
C SER A 24 27.98 -21.78 25.70
N VAL A 25 27.57 -21.76 24.43
CA VAL A 25 26.41 -20.96 24.01
C VAL A 25 25.20 -21.60 24.69
N ALA A 26 24.84 -21.06 25.86
CA ALA A 26 23.63 -21.44 26.55
C ALA A 26 22.48 -21.21 25.58
N ARG A 27 21.88 -22.30 25.08
CA ARG A 27 20.62 -22.23 24.34
C ARG A 27 19.61 -21.60 25.30
N ARG A 28 19.37 -20.30 25.13
CA ARG A 28 18.30 -19.59 25.81
C ARG A 28 17.01 -20.28 25.38
N ALA A 29 16.51 -21.17 26.23
CA ALA A 29 15.19 -21.73 26.05
C ALA A 29 14.23 -20.54 26.02
N LEU A 30 13.61 -20.33 24.86
CA LEU A 30 12.44 -19.48 24.78
C LEU A 30 11.43 -20.13 25.71
N ARG A 31 11.11 -19.47 26.84
CA ARG A 31 10.02 -19.92 27.69
C ARG A 31 8.76 -19.81 26.84
N GLU A 32 8.15 -20.95 26.55
CA GLU A 32 6.85 -20.99 25.92
C GLU A 32 5.86 -20.28 26.85
N GLU A 33 5.17 -19.26 26.34
CA GLU A 33 4.19 -18.48 27.10
C GLU A 33 3.05 -19.40 27.54
N THR A 34 2.61 -19.32 28.80
CA THR A 34 1.43 -20.09 29.23
C THR A 34 0.18 -19.60 28.47
N PRO A 35 -0.88 -20.42 28.33
CA PRO A 35 -2.11 -19.99 27.67
C PRO A 35 -2.70 -18.72 28.28
N GLU A 36 -2.57 -18.54 29.60
CA GLU A 36 -2.99 -17.35 30.34
C GLU A 36 -2.10 -16.14 30.01
N GLN A 37 -0.77 -16.30 30.04
CA GLN A 37 0.17 -15.23 29.65
C GLN A 37 -0.01 -14.81 28.19
N LYS A 38 -0.27 -15.76 27.30
CA LYS A 38 -0.58 -15.51 25.90
C LYS A 38 -1.90 -14.74 25.76
N ARG A 39 -2.94 -15.10 26.52
CA ARG A 39 -4.25 -14.41 26.52
C ARG A 39 -4.15 -13.01 27.13
N GLU A 40 -3.43 -12.83 28.23
CA GLU A 40 -3.19 -11.53 28.86
C GLU A 40 -2.35 -10.61 27.96
N ARG A 41 -1.31 -11.16 27.31
CA ARG A 41 -0.54 -10.45 26.29
C ARG A 41 -1.42 -10.07 25.10
N GLN A 42 -2.26 -10.97 24.59
CA GLN A 42 -3.21 -10.68 23.52
C GLN A 42 -4.19 -9.58 23.92
N LEU A 43 -4.80 -9.65 25.12
CA LEU A 43 -5.70 -8.61 25.63
C LEU A 43 -5.00 -7.25 25.79
N ARG A 44 -3.76 -7.23 26.29
CA ARG A 44 -2.96 -6.01 26.43
C ARG A 44 -2.47 -5.46 25.08
N GLU A 45 -2.24 -6.33 24.11
CA GLU A 45 -2.01 -5.93 22.73
C GLU A 45 -3.30 -5.32 22.17
N SER A 46 -4.46 -6.01 22.21
CA SER A 46 -5.78 -5.49 21.80
C SER A 46 -6.16 -4.15 22.43
N ALA A 47 -5.99 -3.96 23.73
CA ALA A 47 -6.29 -2.68 24.38
C ALA A 47 -5.42 -1.52 23.87
N ARG A 48 -4.15 -1.79 23.54
CA ARG A 48 -3.24 -0.82 22.87
C ARG A 48 -3.52 -0.65 21.37
N VAL A 49 -4.32 -1.53 20.79
CA VAL A 49 -4.76 -1.47 19.40
C VAL A 49 -5.98 -0.56 19.29
N GLU A 50 -6.91 -0.63 20.24
CA GLU A 50 -8.11 0.23 20.33
C GLU A 50 -7.79 1.69 20.70
N GLU A 51 -6.72 1.96 21.48
CA GLU A 51 -6.28 3.31 21.90
C GLU A 51 -5.99 4.30 20.74
N ARG A 52 -5.97 3.81 19.48
CA ARG A 52 -5.71 4.61 18.26
C ARG A 52 -6.96 5.05 17.50
N ILE A 53 -8.16 4.64 17.93
CA ILE A 53 -9.43 5.00 17.30
C ILE A 53 -10.17 5.97 18.23
N THR A 54 -10.62 7.11 17.69
CA THR A 54 -11.57 7.97 18.41
C THR A 54 -12.99 7.47 18.16
N TYR A 55 -13.70 7.07 19.21
CA TYR A 55 -15.12 6.73 19.13
C TYR A 55 -15.96 8.00 19.21
N ILE A 56 -16.74 8.24 18.15
CA ILE A 56 -17.59 9.42 17.99
C ILE A 56 -18.86 9.26 18.82
N GLN A 57 -19.25 10.34 19.50
CA GLN A 57 -20.33 10.35 20.49
C GLN A 57 -21.51 11.27 20.10
N ASN A 58 -21.32 12.11 19.08
CA ASN A 58 -22.28 13.09 18.55
C ASN A 58 -21.61 13.91 17.42
N ALA A 59 -22.42 14.69 16.69
CA ALA A 59 -21.97 15.56 15.62
C ALA A 59 -20.91 16.60 16.04
N ASP A 60 -21.00 17.16 17.25
CA ASP A 60 -20.03 18.14 17.76
C ASP A 60 -18.67 17.50 18.11
N HIS A 61 -18.66 16.23 18.51
CA HIS A 61 -17.41 15.46 18.64
C HIS A 61 -16.80 15.20 17.26
N PHE A 62 -17.58 14.73 16.29
CA PHE A 62 -17.13 14.50 14.92
C PHE A 62 -16.50 15.75 14.28
N LYS A 63 -17.19 16.89 14.36
CA LYS A 63 -16.74 18.16 13.78
C LYS A 63 -15.40 18.62 14.36
N ARG A 64 -15.20 18.46 15.67
CA ARG A 64 -13.92 18.76 16.35
C ARG A 64 -12.78 17.83 15.91
N GLU A 65 -13.03 16.53 15.77
CA GLU A 65 -12.01 15.57 15.33
C GLU A 65 -11.60 15.79 13.87
N ILE A 66 -12.56 16.09 12.99
CA ILE A 66 -12.31 16.45 11.59
C ILE A 66 -11.49 17.76 11.48
N GLU A 67 -11.83 18.79 12.28
CA GLU A 67 -11.05 20.03 12.34
C GLU A 67 -9.63 19.79 12.87
N ALA A 68 -9.48 19.01 13.95
CA ALA A 68 -8.19 18.68 14.56
C ALA A 68 -7.27 17.84 13.66
N ALA A 69 -7.83 17.04 12.75
CA ALA A 69 -7.05 16.29 11.76
C ALA A 69 -6.42 17.19 10.68
N GLY A 70 -7.06 18.31 10.34
CA GLY A 70 -6.59 19.29 9.37
C GLY A 70 -6.35 18.69 7.98
N LYS A 71 -5.08 18.54 7.59
CA LYS A 71 -4.66 18.02 6.27
C LYS A 71 -4.45 16.50 6.22
N LYS A 72 -4.48 15.82 7.38
CA LYS A 72 -4.34 14.36 7.44
C LYS A 72 -5.52 13.69 6.74
N LEU A 73 -5.30 12.47 6.28
CA LEU A 73 -6.42 11.59 5.94
C LEU A 73 -7.14 11.22 7.24
N VAL A 74 -8.47 11.28 7.21
CA VAL A 74 -9.33 10.70 8.23
C VAL A 74 -10.13 9.58 7.60
N VAL A 75 -10.20 8.42 8.26
CA VAL A 75 -11.07 7.31 7.87
C VAL A 75 -12.11 7.11 8.97
N VAL A 76 -13.37 7.09 8.57
CA VAL A 76 -14.54 6.97 9.45
C VAL A 76 -15.19 5.62 9.18
N GLU A 77 -15.26 4.74 10.19
CA GLU A 77 -16.04 3.51 10.14
C GLU A 77 -17.40 3.73 10.79
N ALA A 78 -18.47 3.39 10.07
CA ALA A 78 -19.83 3.31 10.57
C ALA A 78 -20.23 1.85 10.74
N GLN A 79 -20.68 1.49 11.94
CA GLN A 79 -21.01 0.13 12.34
C GLN A 79 -22.24 0.14 13.27
N ALA A 80 -22.96 -0.97 13.38
CA ALA A 80 -24.05 -1.14 14.36
C ALA A 80 -24.04 -2.57 14.91
N GLU A 81 -24.63 -2.82 16.09
CA GLU A 81 -24.72 -4.17 16.63
C GLU A 81 -25.81 -4.96 15.90
N GLY A 82 -25.46 -6.17 15.42
CA GLY A 82 -26.43 -7.07 14.80
C GLY A 82 -26.87 -6.71 13.38
N VAL A 83 -26.28 -5.68 12.76
CA VAL A 83 -26.48 -5.30 11.36
C VAL A 83 -25.20 -5.53 10.56
N CYS A 84 -25.33 -6.16 9.39
CA CYS A 84 -24.23 -6.38 8.45
C CYS A 84 -24.81 -6.50 7.03
N MET A 85 -24.91 -5.38 6.33
CA MET A 85 -25.46 -5.25 4.98
C MET A 85 -24.40 -5.53 3.92
N THR A 86 -24.79 -6.10 2.78
CA THR A 86 -23.87 -6.35 1.66
C THR A 86 -23.50 -5.06 0.92
N GLY A 87 -24.40 -4.07 0.89
CA GLY A 87 -24.25 -2.83 0.11
C GLY A 87 -24.62 -3.00 -1.37
N LEU A 88 -25.34 -4.06 -1.71
CA LEU A 88 -25.91 -4.30 -3.03
C LEU A 88 -27.34 -3.75 -3.10
N ASP A 89 -27.76 -3.27 -4.28
CA ASP A 89 -29.11 -2.72 -4.50
C ASP A 89 -30.24 -3.72 -4.16
N GLU A 90 -29.95 -5.02 -4.29
CA GLU A 90 -30.81 -6.12 -3.85
C GLU A 90 -30.13 -6.87 -2.68
N GLU A 91 -30.39 -6.43 -1.45
CA GLU A 91 -30.10 -7.24 -0.26
C GLU A 91 -30.99 -8.49 -0.31
N PRO A 92 -30.42 -9.72 -0.38
CA PRO A 92 -31.23 -10.93 -0.39
C PRO A 92 -32.03 -11.03 0.90
N GLU A 93 -33.30 -11.46 0.82
CA GLU A 93 -34.12 -11.76 1.99
C GLU A 93 -33.47 -12.91 2.80
N LEU A 94 -32.55 -12.54 3.69
CA LEU A 94 -31.90 -13.44 4.62
C LEU A 94 -32.97 -13.99 5.55
N HIS A 95 -33.49 -15.16 5.22
CA HIS A 95 -34.32 -15.93 6.14
C HIS A 95 -33.52 -16.16 7.42
N TRP A 96 -33.87 -15.44 8.49
CA TRP A 96 -33.26 -15.44 9.83
C TRP A 96 -33.36 -16.79 10.59
N LYS A 97 -33.48 -17.90 9.86
CA LYS A 97 -33.30 -19.28 10.31
C LYS A 97 -31.84 -19.77 10.14
N GLY A 98 -30.98 -18.97 9.52
CA GLY A 98 -29.54 -19.19 9.48
C GLY A 98 -28.84 -18.78 10.79
N ASP A 99 -27.58 -19.19 10.91
CA ASP A 99 -26.72 -18.83 12.05
C ASP A 99 -26.40 -17.32 12.04
N LYS A 100 -26.95 -16.57 13.01
CA LYS A 100 -26.73 -15.12 13.15
C LYS A 100 -25.24 -14.79 13.34
N GLU A 101 -24.46 -15.67 13.99
CA GLU A 101 -23.01 -15.48 14.14
C GLU A 101 -22.32 -15.50 12.77
N ALA A 102 -22.66 -16.48 11.92
CA ALA A 102 -22.09 -16.59 10.58
C ALA A 102 -22.45 -15.41 9.66
N ALA A 103 -23.62 -14.79 9.84
CA ALA A 103 -24.05 -13.60 9.10
C ALA A 103 -23.33 -12.32 9.55
N LEU A 104 -22.98 -12.19 10.84
CA LEU A 104 -22.30 -11.02 11.39
C LEU A 104 -20.77 -11.10 11.32
N ARG A 105 -20.21 -12.32 11.24
CA ARG A 105 -18.75 -12.57 11.19
C ARG A 105 -17.98 -11.73 10.14
N PRO A 106 -18.51 -11.41 8.95
CA PRO A 106 -17.87 -10.46 8.04
C PRO A 106 -17.62 -9.08 8.68
N CYS A 107 -18.63 -8.51 9.35
CA CYS A 107 -18.53 -7.24 10.07
C CYS A 107 -17.74 -7.34 11.39
N GLU A 108 -17.60 -8.53 11.97
CA GLU A 108 -16.62 -8.76 13.06
C GLU A 108 -15.18 -8.78 12.55
N ASN A 109 -14.95 -9.32 11.35
CA ASN A 109 -13.61 -9.35 10.74
C ASN A 109 -13.15 -7.96 10.30
N ILE A 110 -14.03 -7.10 9.75
CA ILE A 110 -13.61 -5.77 9.33
C ILE A 110 -13.16 -4.90 10.51
N LYS A 111 -13.85 -4.99 11.67
CA LYS A 111 -13.41 -4.37 12.92
C LYS A 111 -11.94 -4.65 13.19
N HIS A 112 -11.53 -5.92 13.17
CA HIS A 112 -10.13 -6.30 13.39
C HIS A 112 -9.17 -5.73 12.34
N THR A 113 -9.60 -5.61 11.08
CA THR A 113 -8.79 -5.02 10.00
C THR A 113 -8.67 -3.50 10.14
N PHE A 114 -9.76 -2.78 10.43
CA PHE A 114 -9.77 -1.34 10.70
C PHE A 114 -8.83 -0.98 11.86
N VAL A 115 -9.04 -1.67 12.98
CA VAL A 115 -8.27 -1.64 14.22
C VAL A 115 -6.79 -1.99 14.00
N ARG A 116 -6.46 -2.88 13.05
CA ARG A 116 -5.07 -3.16 12.64
C ARG A 116 -4.48 -2.03 11.78
N THR A 117 -5.21 -1.54 10.79
CA THR A 117 -4.77 -0.46 9.88
C THR A 117 -4.49 0.83 10.68
N ALA A 118 -5.29 1.13 11.71
CA ALA A 118 -5.09 2.25 12.63
C ALA A 118 -3.76 2.25 13.41
N ARG A 119 -3.12 1.09 13.55
CA ARG A 119 -1.77 0.96 14.14
C ARG A 119 -0.65 1.07 13.12
N GLU A 120 -0.88 0.51 11.93
CA GLU A 120 0.12 0.45 10.86
C GLU A 120 0.27 1.81 10.16
N CYS A 121 -0.79 2.62 10.12
CA CYS A 121 -0.86 3.94 9.47
C CYS A 121 -1.00 5.07 10.52
N GLN A 122 0.09 5.45 11.19
CA GLN A 122 0.07 6.39 12.34
C GLN A 122 -0.20 7.86 11.96
N ASP A 123 -0.01 8.17 10.68
CA ASP A 123 -0.21 9.46 10.01
C ASP A 123 -1.67 9.70 9.58
N VAL A 124 -2.48 8.64 9.56
CA VAL A 124 -3.93 8.68 9.33
C VAL A 124 -4.68 8.74 10.68
N VAL A 125 -5.80 9.44 10.71
CA VAL A 125 -6.73 9.49 11.85
C VAL A 125 -7.87 8.50 11.60
N PHE A 126 -8.22 7.70 12.61
CA PHE A 126 -9.29 6.71 12.52
C PHE A 126 -10.40 7.04 13.51
N LEU A 127 -11.61 7.25 12.99
CA LEU A 127 -12.81 7.54 13.74
C LEU A 127 -13.78 6.37 13.60
N SER A 128 -14.51 6.03 14.66
CA SER A 128 -15.57 5.01 14.61
C SER A 128 -16.87 5.60 15.15
N LEU A 129 -17.98 5.37 14.46
CA LEU A 129 -19.32 5.73 14.91
C LEU A 129 -20.21 4.49 14.98
N GLN A 130 -21.08 4.47 15.99
CA GLN A 130 -21.97 3.37 16.34
C GLN A 130 -23.40 3.76 15.94
N ALA A 131 -23.82 3.42 14.72
CA ALA A 131 -24.99 3.98 14.04
C ALA A 131 -26.36 3.58 14.64
N ASP A 132 -26.38 2.66 15.59
CA ASP A 132 -27.53 2.30 16.42
C ASP A 132 -27.59 3.06 17.78
N ASP A 133 -26.66 3.99 18.03
CA ASP A 133 -26.66 4.90 19.18
C ASP A 133 -27.49 6.16 18.86
N GLU A 134 -28.46 6.52 19.72
CA GLU A 134 -29.41 7.61 19.44
C GLU A 134 -28.69 8.97 19.31
N GLU A 135 -27.65 9.18 20.11
CA GLU A 135 -26.80 10.38 20.11
C GLU A 135 -26.00 10.63 18.81
N VAL A 136 -25.92 9.65 17.90
CA VAL A 136 -25.27 9.80 16.58
C VAL A 136 -26.22 9.62 15.39
N ALA A 137 -27.52 9.41 15.61
CA ALA A 137 -28.51 9.24 14.53
C ALA A 137 -28.53 10.45 13.58
N ASP A 138 -28.67 11.67 14.12
CA ASP A 138 -28.61 12.93 13.35
C ASP A 138 -27.30 13.09 12.56
N LEU A 139 -26.18 12.54 13.08
CA LEU A 139 -24.89 12.56 12.40
C LEU A 139 -24.85 11.53 11.25
N CYS A 140 -25.48 10.37 11.40
CA CYS A 140 -25.57 9.39 10.31
C CYS A 140 -26.34 9.98 9.11
N ASP A 141 -27.42 10.72 9.37
CA ASP A 141 -28.16 11.48 8.36
C ASP A 141 -27.29 12.60 7.74
N GLU A 142 -26.58 13.41 8.54
CA GLU A 142 -25.67 14.46 8.05
C GLU A 142 -24.54 13.90 7.15
N LEU A 143 -24.06 12.69 7.44
CA LEU A 143 -23.00 12.01 6.69
C LEU A 143 -23.51 11.21 5.46
N GLY A 144 -24.83 10.98 5.35
CA GLY A 144 -25.46 10.16 4.31
C GLY A 144 -25.25 8.65 4.47
N ILE A 145 -25.22 8.16 5.72
CA ILE A 145 -24.95 6.77 6.07
C ILE A 145 -26.25 5.97 6.10
N GLU A 146 -26.60 5.39 4.94
CA GLU A 146 -27.81 4.58 4.75
C GLU A 146 -27.54 3.06 4.84
N VAL A 147 -26.27 2.66 4.76
CA VAL A 147 -25.83 1.26 4.70
C VAL A 147 -24.83 1.00 5.82
N ILE A 148 -25.03 -0.09 6.57
CA ILE A 148 -24.13 -0.48 7.67
C ILE A 148 -23.55 -1.86 7.40
N PRO A 149 -22.22 -2.02 7.33
CA PRO A 149 -21.20 -1.02 7.63
C PRO A 149 -20.97 -0.03 6.47
N THR A 150 -20.29 1.08 6.75
CA THR A 150 -19.80 2.04 5.74
C THR A 150 -18.41 2.55 6.14
N LEU A 151 -17.54 2.78 5.17
CA LEU A 151 -16.30 3.54 5.35
C LEU A 151 -16.41 4.88 4.61
N GLN A 152 -16.05 5.97 5.27
CA GLN A 152 -15.86 7.26 4.61
C GLN A 152 -14.42 7.73 4.76
N PHE A 153 -13.86 8.23 3.66
CA PHE A 153 -12.54 8.83 3.60
C PHE A 153 -12.69 10.34 3.51
N TRP A 154 -12.00 11.06 4.37
CA TRP A 154 -12.14 12.51 4.56
C TRP A 154 -10.77 13.20 4.52
N ARG A 155 -10.69 14.37 3.88
CA ARG A 155 -9.50 15.21 3.87
C ARG A 155 -9.88 16.69 3.79
N ASN A 156 -9.16 17.56 4.52
CA ASN A 156 -9.42 19.00 4.56
C ASN A 156 -10.88 19.36 4.90
N GLY A 157 -11.54 18.55 5.75
CA GLY A 157 -12.93 18.77 6.15
C GLY A 157 -14.01 18.31 5.17
N ALA A 158 -13.66 17.63 4.07
CA ALA A 158 -14.61 17.10 3.09
C ALA A 158 -14.50 15.58 2.91
N LYS A 159 -15.63 14.90 2.68
CA LYS A 159 -15.68 13.51 2.22
C LYS A 159 -15.11 13.46 0.80
N ILE A 160 -14.08 12.63 0.59
CA ILE A 160 -13.40 12.45 -0.69
C ILE A 160 -13.70 11.10 -1.34
N TRP A 161 -14.13 10.11 -0.56
CA TRP A 161 -14.56 8.80 -1.05
C TRP A 161 -15.38 8.04 0.01
N GLU A 162 -16.15 7.03 -0.42
CA GLU A 162 -17.00 6.21 0.43
C GLU A 162 -17.09 4.77 -0.10
N HIS A 163 -17.15 3.81 0.83
CA HIS A 163 -17.49 2.41 0.58
C HIS A 163 -18.73 2.04 1.41
N LYS A 164 -19.78 1.51 0.76
CA LYS A 164 -21.03 1.11 1.41
C LYS A 164 -21.15 -0.42 1.45
N GLY A 165 -21.49 -0.97 2.62
CA GLY A 165 -21.65 -2.40 2.85
C GLY A 165 -20.36 -3.13 3.17
N ILE A 166 -20.44 -4.44 3.40
CA ILE A 166 -19.28 -5.28 3.75
C ILE A 166 -18.52 -5.84 2.53
N MET A 167 -19.10 -5.76 1.33
CA MET A 167 -18.58 -6.43 0.13
C MET A 167 -17.31 -5.78 -0.41
N ASN A 168 -16.16 -6.40 -0.15
CA ASN A 168 -14.80 -5.93 -0.43
C ASN A 168 -14.29 -4.81 0.50
N MET A 169 -15.00 -4.49 1.58
CA MET A 169 -14.67 -3.41 2.52
C MET A 169 -13.27 -3.54 3.13
N ASP A 170 -12.76 -4.77 3.29
CA ASP A 170 -11.42 -5.05 3.81
C ASP A 170 -10.30 -4.70 2.82
N GLN A 171 -10.51 -5.01 1.53
CA GLN A 171 -9.65 -4.58 0.44
C GLN A 171 -9.72 -3.06 0.27
N ASP A 172 -10.93 -2.51 0.16
CA ASP A 172 -11.21 -1.11 -0.12
C ASP A 172 -10.68 -0.18 1.01
N LEU A 173 -10.71 -0.61 2.27
CA LEU A 173 -10.02 0.07 3.37
C LEU A 173 -8.52 0.20 3.12
N GLY A 174 -7.84 -0.92 2.81
CA GLY A 174 -6.40 -0.97 2.62
C GLY A 174 -5.95 -0.20 1.38
N GLU A 175 -6.69 -0.33 0.28
CA GLU A 175 -6.41 0.34 -0.99
C GLU A 175 -6.73 1.85 -0.92
N GLY A 176 -7.83 2.25 -0.27
CA GLY A 176 -8.16 3.64 -0.03
C GLY A 176 -7.12 4.35 0.86
N VAL A 177 -6.71 3.73 1.97
CA VAL A 177 -5.65 4.29 2.84
C VAL A 177 -4.35 4.46 2.06
N LEU A 178 -3.97 3.46 1.25
CA LEU A 178 -2.79 3.54 0.41
C LEU A 178 -2.91 4.63 -0.66
N PHE A 179 -4.06 4.73 -1.34
CA PHE A 179 -4.30 5.70 -2.42
C PHE A 179 -4.29 7.15 -1.93
N PHE A 180 -4.99 7.45 -0.83
CA PHE A 180 -5.18 8.84 -0.37
C PHE A 180 -4.06 9.36 0.52
N ASN A 181 -3.40 8.48 1.29
CA ASN A 181 -2.35 8.87 2.23
C ASN A 181 -0.94 8.43 1.81
N GLY A 182 -0.79 7.45 0.91
CA GLY A 182 0.50 6.99 0.41
C GLY A 182 1.26 6.05 1.36
N SER A 183 0.92 5.98 2.65
CA SER A 183 1.53 5.02 3.58
C SER A 183 1.06 3.59 3.30
N ALA A 184 2.01 2.72 2.93
CA ALA A 184 1.79 1.27 2.92
C ALA A 184 2.13 0.64 4.27
N ALA A 185 1.39 -0.41 4.65
CA ALA A 185 1.72 -1.28 5.77
C ALA A 185 3.21 -1.70 5.71
N GLY A 186 3.92 -1.50 6.82
CA GLY A 186 5.37 -1.74 6.91
C GLY A 186 6.26 -0.50 6.72
N GLY A 187 5.68 0.71 6.67
CA GLY A 187 6.42 1.97 6.76
C GLY A 187 7.10 2.41 5.47
N VAL A 188 6.69 1.87 4.31
CA VAL A 188 7.16 2.32 3.00
C VAL A 188 6.21 3.38 2.47
N GLN A 189 6.73 4.59 2.24
CA GLN A 189 5.95 5.71 1.74
C GLN A 189 5.78 5.61 0.22
N ALA A 190 4.60 5.94 -0.31
CA ALA A 190 4.36 6.01 -1.75
C ALA A 190 5.28 7.04 -2.42
N GLY A 191 5.49 8.18 -1.77
CA GLY A 191 6.37 9.27 -2.21
C GLY A 191 7.84 8.86 -2.46
N ASP A 192 8.29 7.71 -1.95
CA ASP A 192 9.63 7.17 -2.23
C ASP A 192 9.78 6.61 -3.67
N PHE A 193 8.64 6.42 -4.38
CA PHE A 193 8.58 5.72 -5.67
C PHE A 193 7.62 6.36 -6.68
N VAL A 194 6.54 7.01 -6.23
CA VAL A 194 5.57 7.74 -7.06
C VAL A 194 5.55 9.20 -6.61
N THR A 195 5.81 10.12 -7.53
CA THR A 195 5.75 11.56 -7.26
C THR A 195 4.33 12.06 -7.45
N GLU A 196 3.72 12.65 -6.43
CA GLU A 196 2.43 13.35 -6.58
C GLU A 196 2.67 14.68 -7.33
N LEU A 197 1.75 15.00 -8.24
CA LEU A 197 1.82 16.15 -9.16
C LEU A 197 0.46 16.86 -9.14
N HIS A 198 0.48 18.18 -8.93
CA HIS A 198 -0.73 18.97 -8.67
C HIS A 198 -1.04 20.04 -9.75
N SER A 199 -0.12 20.28 -10.69
CA SER A 199 -0.29 21.18 -11.84
C SER A 199 0.51 20.73 -13.06
N GLU A 200 0.31 21.37 -14.21
CA GLU A 200 1.11 21.11 -15.40
C GLU A 200 2.59 21.45 -15.16
N GLU A 201 2.91 22.56 -14.48
CA GLU A 201 4.30 22.97 -14.23
C GLU A 201 5.07 21.93 -13.42
N GLU A 202 4.43 21.33 -12.40
CA GLU A 202 5.02 20.23 -11.63
C GLU A 202 5.22 18.99 -12.50
N MET A 203 4.24 18.64 -13.34
CA MET A 203 4.31 17.50 -14.26
C MET A 203 5.42 17.69 -15.31
N GLN A 204 5.54 18.86 -15.92
CA GLN A 204 6.60 19.18 -16.89
C GLN A 204 7.98 19.21 -16.22
N ALA A 205 8.10 19.76 -15.01
CA ALA A 205 9.34 19.74 -14.23
C ALA A 205 9.75 18.29 -13.88
N PHE A 206 8.80 17.45 -13.48
CA PHE A 206 9.02 16.03 -13.21
C PHE A 206 9.51 15.29 -14.47
N ILE A 207 8.84 15.46 -15.61
CA ILE A 207 9.23 14.88 -16.90
C ILE A 207 10.64 15.35 -17.32
N ALA A 208 10.92 16.65 -17.23
CA ALA A 208 12.21 17.25 -17.61
C ALA A 208 13.38 16.84 -16.68
N SER A 209 13.09 16.43 -15.44
CA SER A 209 14.09 15.93 -14.49
C SER A 209 14.55 14.50 -14.77
N GLN A 210 13.83 13.73 -15.61
CA GLN A 210 14.19 12.35 -15.94
C GLN A 210 15.29 12.28 -17.00
N SER A 211 16.18 11.29 -16.87
CA SER A 211 17.27 11.10 -17.82
C SER A 211 16.84 10.40 -19.11
N ASP A 212 17.68 10.53 -20.15
CA ASP A 212 17.48 9.84 -21.43
C ASP A 212 17.45 8.30 -21.30
N SER A 213 17.92 7.72 -20.19
CA SER A 213 17.84 6.28 -19.92
C SER A 213 16.57 5.82 -19.19
N VAL A 214 15.68 6.74 -18.80
CA VAL A 214 14.46 6.46 -18.03
C VAL A 214 13.21 6.72 -18.88
N LEU A 215 12.20 5.87 -18.72
CA LEU A 215 10.85 6.10 -19.22
C LEU A 215 10.00 6.78 -18.13
N THR A 216 9.38 7.92 -18.41
CA THR A 216 8.46 8.54 -17.44
C THR A 216 7.06 7.99 -17.67
N VAL A 217 6.35 7.66 -16.59
CA VAL A 217 4.95 7.23 -16.59
C VAL A 217 4.18 8.18 -15.68
N VAL A 218 3.14 8.83 -16.18
CA VAL A 218 2.27 9.68 -15.36
C VAL A 218 0.86 9.09 -15.33
N ASP A 219 0.42 8.68 -14.14
CA ASP A 219 -0.92 8.17 -13.85
C ASP A 219 -1.89 9.35 -13.65
N ILE A 220 -2.76 9.59 -14.63
CA ILE A 220 -3.84 10.56 -14.53
C ILE A 220 -5.10 9.83 -14.03
N CYS A 221 -5.52 10.17 -12.81
CA CYS A 221 -6.60 9.50 -12.10
C CYS A 221 -7.55 10.48 -11.41
N LEU A 222 -8.64 9.97 -10.84
CA LEU A 222 -9.61 10.73 -10.04
C LEU A 222 -9.73 10.09 -8.66
N SER A 223 -10.05 10.90 -7.64
CA SER A 223 -10.31 10.42 -6.28
C SER A 223 -11.60 9.60 -6.18
N ASP A 224 -12.66 10.00 -6.88
CA ASP A 224 -13.94 9.26 -6.87
C ASP A 224 -14.04 8.24 -8.03
N ALA A 225 -12.99 7.44 -8.21
CA ALA A 225 -12.94 6.41 -9.25
C ALA A 225 -12.35 5.10 -8.72
N ALA A 226 -13.22 4.14 -8.38
CA ALA A 226 -12.82 2.84 -7.86
C ALA A 226 -11.74 2.10 -8.70
N PRO A 227 -11.73 2.15 -10.05
CA PRO A 227 -10.61 1.58 -10.84
C PRO A 227 -9.25 2.24 -10.58
N CYS A 228 -9.22 3.52 -10.22
CA CYS A 228 -8.01 4.26 -9.88
C CYS A 228 -7.47 3.84 -8.51
N ILE A 229 -8.35 3.73 -7.52
CA ILE A 229 -8.01 3.24 -6.17
C ILE A 229 -7.46 1.82 -6.26
N ARG A 230 -8.17 0.91 -6.95
CA ARG A 230 -7.79 -0.51 -7.10
C ARG A 230 -6.50 -0.77 -7.87
N VAL A 231 -6.11 0.08 -8.83
CA VAL A 231 -4.84 -0.13 -9.58
C VAL A 231 -3.62 0.36 -8.80
N TYR A 232 -3.77 1.34 -7.91
CA TYR A 232 -2.63 2.02 -7.29
C TYR A 232 -1.68 1.12 -6.47
N PRO A 233 -2.12 0.08 -5.73
CA PRO A 233 -1.21 -0.91 -5.15
C PRO A 233 -0.29 -1.58 -6.20
N ALA A 234 -0.81 -1.82 -7.41
CA ALA A 234 -0.03 -2.34 -8.52
C ALA A 234 0.91 -1.29 -9.11
N VAL A 235 0.48 -0.03 -9.25
CA VAL A 235 1.33 1.10 -9.68
C VAL A 235 2.53 1.24 -8.74
N LEU A 236 2.32 1.21 -7.43
CA LEU A 236 3.40 1.25 -6.43
C LEU A 236 4.36 0.04 -6.52
N ALA A 237 3.83 -1.16 -6.75
CA ALA A 237 4.65 -2.35 -6.95
C ALA A 237 5.50 -2.25 -8.23
N LEU A 238 4.97 -1.64 -9.30
CA LEU A 238 5.70 -1.37 -10.54
C LEU A 238 6.75 -0.28 -10.32
N ALA A 239 6.41 0.85 -9.71
CA ALA A 239 7.35 1.93 -9.41
C ALA A 239 8.55 1.48 -8.56
N ARG A 240 8.32 0.58 -7.60
CA ARG A 240 9.39 -0.10 -6.84
C ARG A 240 10.25 -1.00 -7.72
N SER A 241 9.63 -1.81 -8.58
CA SER A 241 10.31 -2.81 -9.42
C SER A 241 11.09 -2.19 -10.59
N PHE A 242 10.63 -1.06 -11.12
CA PHE A 242 11.21 -0.34 -12.25
C PHE A 242 12.14 0.80 -11.82
N LYS A 243 12.48 0.94 -10.53
CA LYS A 243 13.34 2.02 -10.02
C LYS A 243 14.66 2.11 -10.79
N GLY A 244 14.88 3.25 -11.45
CA GLY A 244 16.05 3.52 -12.32
C GLY A 244 15.86 3.16 -13.80
N TYR A 245 14.73 2.57 -14.18
CA TYR A 245 14.34 2.19 -15.54
C TYR A 245 13.05 2.88 -15.99
N ALA A 246 12.13 3.11 -15.05
CA ALA A 246 11.01 4.03 -15.21
C ALA A 246 10.82 4.88 -13.94
N ALA A 247 10.29 6.09 -14.11
CA ALA A 247 9.90 7.00 -13.05
C ALA A 247 8.38 7.21 -13.11
N PHE A 248 7.71 7.20 -11.96
CA PHE A 248 6.25 7.27 -11.87
C PHE A 248 5.82 8.59 -11.21
N GLY A 249 4.93 9.32 -11.88
CA GLY A 249 4.19 10.44 -11.33
C GLY A 249 2.70 10.10 -11.25
N ARG A 250 1.95 10.78 -10.37
CA ARG A 250 0.49 10.68 -10.29
C ARG A 250 -0.15 12.06 -10.21
N VAL A 251 -1.23 12.26 -10.96
CA VAL A 251 -2.11 13.44 -10.87
C VAL A 251 -3.50 12.96 -10.47
N VAL A 252 -3.98 13.41 -9.31
CA VAL A 252 -5.37 13.19 -8.87
C VAL A 252 -6.20 14.41 -9.31
N ALA A 253 -6.76 14.32 -10.51
CA ALA A 253 -7.12 15.48 -11.32
C ALA A 253 -8.38 16.24 -10.86
N ASP A 254 -9.26 15.61 -10.09
CA ASP A 254 -10.48 16.21 -9.53
C ASP A 254 -10.24 17.11 -8.31
N GLN A 255 -9.05 17.06 -7.69
CA GLN A 255 -8.70 17.77 -6.45
C GLN A 255 -8.28 19.24 -6.66
N SER A 256 -7.97 19.67 -7.88
CA SER A 256 -7.60 21.07 -8.19
C SER A 256 -8.08 21.47 -9.58
N ASP A 257 -8.30 22.76 -9.81
CA ASP A 257 -8.68 23.24 -11.15
C ASP A 257 -7.56 23.07 -12.18
N ALA A 258 -6.29 23.11 -11.76
CA ALA A 258 -5.13 22.77 -12.60
C ALA A 258 -5.09 21.27 -12.96
N GLY A 259 -5.50 20.38 -12.06
CA GLY A 259 -5.69 18.95 -12.37
C GLY A 259 -6.80 18.74 -13.40
N ARG A 260 -7.92 19.48 -13.29
CA ARG A 260 -9.03 19.44 -14.26
C ARG A 260 -8.64 20.04 -15.62
N GLU A 261 -7.66 20.93 -15.65
CA GLU A 261 -7.06 21.48 -16.87
C GLU A 261 -6.21 20.45 -17.59
N LEU A 262 -5.33 19.75 -16.87
CA LEU A 262 -4.54 18.63 -17.40
C LEU A 262 -5.39 17.56 -18.09
N LEU A 263 -6.60 17.24 -17.59
CA LEU A 263 -7.53 16.32 -18.27
C LEU A 263 -7.90 16.81 -19.68
N ARG A 264 -8.12 18.11 -19.85
CA ARG A 264 -8.48 18.72 -21.13
C ARG A 264 -7.28 18.75 -22.07
N ASP A 265 -6.15 19.24 -21.59
CA ASP A 265 -4.96 19.46 -22.44
C ASP A 265 -4.38 18.14 -22.96
N TYR A 266 -4.34 17.11 -22.11
CA TYR A 266 -3.90 15.77 -22.51
C TYR A 266 -5.01 14.90 -23.12
N ASN A 267 -6.23 15.43 -23.27
CA ASN A 267 -7.40 14.74 -23.82
C ASN A 267 -7.67 13.39 -23.11
N VAL A 268 -7.73 13.42 -21.78
CA VAL A 268 -8.04 12.27 -20.92
C VAL A 268 -9.55 12.21 -20.71
N VAL A 269 -10.18 11.24 -21.37
CA VAL A 269 -11.64 11.02 -21.31
C VAL A 269 -12.02 9.93 -20.30
N GLU A 270 -11.12 8.96 -20.07
CA GLU A 270 -11.32 7.81 -19.19
C GLU A 270 -10.15 7.71 -18.20
N VAL A 271 -10.41 7.19 -17.00
CA VAL A 271 -9.39 7.04 -15.94
C VAL A 271 -9.39 5.61 -15.35
N PRO A 272 -8.25 5.10 -14.88
CA PRO A 272 -6.92 5.72 -14.93
C PRO A 272 -6.34 5.73 -16.36
N THR A 273 -5.64 6.82 -16.71
CA THR A 273 -4.88 6.93 -17.96
C THR A 273 -3.41 7.16 -17.64
N PHE A 274 -2.56 6.23 -18.07
CA PHE A 274 -1.11 6.29 -17.92
C PHE A 274 -0.50 6.90 -19.18
N LEU A 275 0.06 8.10 -19.06
CA LEU A 275 0.77 8.80 -20.13
C LEU A 275 2.27 8.45 -20.06
N PHE A 276 2.86 8.05 -21.19
CA PHE A 276 4.27 7.69 -21.27
C PHE A 276 5.09 8.81 -21.91
N PHE A 277 6.13 9.30 -21.24
CA PHE A 277 7.01 10.34 -21.76
C PHE A 277 8.45 9.87 -21.93
N LYS A 278 9.04 10.26 -23.05
CA LYS A 278 10.47 10.07 -23.35
C LYS A 278 11.04 11.37 -23.92
N ASN A 279 12.15 11.82 -23.35
CA ASN A 279 12.90 13.01 -23.80
C ASN A 279 12.01 14.26 -23.91
N GLY A 280 11.19 14.52 -22.89
CA GLY A 280 10.29 15.67 -22.81
C GLY A 280 9.03 15.61 -23.68
N ARG A 281 8.68 14.46 -24.27
CA ARG A 281 7.50 14.31 -25.15
C ARG A 281 6.65 13.12 -24.76
N GLU A 282 5.33 13.24 -24.86
CA GLU A 282 4.44 12.08 -24.84
C GLU A 282 4.79 11.18 -26.03
N VAL A 283 4.95 9.89 -25.76
CA VAL A 283 5.30 8.89 -26.78
C VAL A 283 4.29 7.75 -26.89
N ASP A 284 3.44 7.56 -25.88
CA ASP A 284 2.37 6.56 -25.86
C ASP A 284 1.40 6.83 -24.69
N ARG A 285 0.29 6.08 -24.63
CA ARG A 285 -0.62 6.05 -23.47
C ARG A 285 -1.27 4.69 -23.25
N HIS A 286 -1.75 4.43 -22.04
CA HIS A 286 -2.56 3.25 -21.69
C HIS A 286 -3.78 3.71 -20.88
N VAL A 287 -4.96 3.19 -21.22
CA VAL A 287 -6.21 3.46 -20.50
C VAL A 287 -6.64 2.17 -19.80
N GLY A 288 -7.00 2.26 -18.53
CA GLY A 288 -7.57 1.17 -17.74
C GLY A 288 -6.68 0.68 -16.58
N SER A 289 -7.31 -0.06 -15.67
CA SER A 289 -6.74 -0.47 -14.38
C SER A 289 -6.06 -1.85 -14.38
N SER A 290 -5.79 -2.43 -15.55
CA SER A 290 -5.22 -3.78 -15.65
C SER A 290 -3.71 -3.77 -15.40
N ARG A 291 -3.30 -4.34 -14.26
CA ARG A 291 -1.86 -4.51 -13.92
C ARG A 291 -1.07 -5.22 -15.02
N GLY A 292 -1.68 -6.22 -15.66
CA GLY A 292 -1.03 -7.04 -16.69
C GLY A 292 -0.79 -6.26 -17.98
N ASP A 293 -1.76 -5.47 -18.40
CA ASP A 293 -1.67 -4.66 -19.61
C ASP A 293 -0.78 -3.44 -19.39
N LEU A 294 -0.83 -2.82 -18.21
CA LEU A 294 0.06 -1.72 -17.82
C LEU A 294 1.54 -2.14 -17.84
N ILE A 295 1.92 -3.27 -17.22
CA ILE A 295 3.32 -3.75 -17.27
C ILE A 295 3.72 -4.16 -18.69
N GLY A 296 2.82 -4.79 -19.45
CA GLY A 296 3.03 -5.11 -20.86
C GLY A 296 3.35 -3.85 -21.68
N LYS A 297 2.56 -2.79 -21.49
CA LYS A 297 2.73 -1.52 -22.20
C LYS A 297 4.00 -0.78 -21.80
N ILE A 298 4.35 -0.75 -20.51
CA ILE A 298 5.65 -0.21 -20.04
C ILE A 298 6.79 -0.91 -20.78
N MET A 299 6.78 -2.25 -20.86
CA MET A 299 7.84 -3.02 -21.51
C MET A 299 7.87 -2.82 -23.04
N GLU A 300 6.71 -2.71 -23.69
CA GLU A 300 6.58 -2.38 -25.12
C GLU A 300 7.24 -1.02 -25.42
N VAL A 301 6.87 0.02 -24.67
CA VAL A 301 7.39 1.38 -24.85
C VAL A 301 8.89 1.45 -24.53
N GLN A 302 9.35 0.80 -23.46
CA GLN A 302 10.78 0.70 -23.15
C GLN A 302 11.57 0.05 -24.32
N SER A 303 11.08 -1.07 -24.85
CA SER A 303 11.69 -1.74 -25.99
C SER A 303 11.70 -0.87 -27.26
N ARG A 304 10.65 -0.07 -27.51
CA ARG A 304 10.57 0.83 -28.67
C ARG A 304 11.58 1.97 -28.61
N PHE A 305 11.90 2.47 -27.42
CA PHE A 305 12.82 3.59 -27.20
C PHE A 305 14.22 3.18 -26.69
N GLY A 306 14.54 1.87 -26.68
CA GLY A 306 15.86 1.38 -26.27
C GLY A 306 16.17 1.54 -24.78
N VAL A 307 15.14 1.73 -23.94
CA VAL A 307 15.26 1.74 -22.48
C VAL A 307 15.40 0.30 -21.99
N ALA A 308 16.38 0.04 -21.13
CA ALA A 308 16.57 -1.29 -20.57
C ALA A 308 15.39 -1.67 -19.64
N PRO A 309 14.86 -2.91 -19.71
CA PRO A 309 13.92 -3.39 -18.72
C PRO A 309 14.63 -3.67 -17.38
N PRO A 310 13.91 -3.61 -16.25
CA PRO A 310 14.46 -4.04 -14.97
C PRO A 310 14.85 -5.53 -15.01
N PRO A 311 15.89 -5.95 -14.26
CA PRO A 311 16.27 -7.35 -14.18
C PRO A 311 15.15 -8.19 -13.54
N PRO A 312 14.94 -9.45 -13.96
CA PRO A 312 13.92 -10.30 -13.39
C PRO A 312 14.13 -10.48 -11.87
N PRO A 313 13.05 -10.45 -11.05
CA PRO A 313 13.16 -10.46 -9.60
C PRO A 313 13.74 -11.79 -9.09
N GLY A 314 14.93 -11.70 -8.49
CA GLY A 314 15.69 -12.85 -8.01
C GLY A 314 16.46 -13.55 -9.14
N GLY A 315 17.79 -13.57 -9.04
CA GLY A 315 18.67 -14.10 -10.07
C GLY A 315 18.49 -15.59 -10.34
N ALA A 316 17.57 -15.93 -11.23
CA ALA A 316 17.51 -17.23 -11.88
C ALA A 316 18.72 -17.36 -12.83
N GLN A 317 19.88 -17.75 -12.27
CA GLN A 317 21.00 -18.18 -13.09
C GLN A 317 20.49 -19.27 -14.06
N PRO A 318 20.76 -19.16 -15.37
CA PRO A 318 20.30 -20.15 -16.33
C PRO A 318 20.82 -21.51 -15.88
N ARG A 319 19.90 -22.45 -15.60
CA ARG A 319 20.24 -23.80 -15.14
C ARG A 319 21.23 -24.39 -16.13
N ARG A 320 22.49 -24.53 -15.74
CA ARG A 320 23.54 -25.15 -16.56
C ARG A 320 23.01 -26.47 -17.07
N THR A 321 22.82 -26.58 -18.38
CA THR A 321 22.33 -27.78 -19.03
C THR A 321 23.30 -28.92 -18.74
N ILE A 322 22.95 -29.82 -17.82
CA ILE A 322 23.75 -31.00 -17.55
C ILE A 322 23.64 -31.89 -18.79
N GLN A 323 24.62 -31.77 -19.68
CA GLN A 323 24.79 -32.72 -20.77
C GLN A 323 25.06 -34.09 -20.15
N ARG A 324 24.01 -34.91 -20.05
CA ARG A 324 24.14 -36.33 -19.74
C ARG A 324 24.99 -36.97 -20.81
N ARG A 325 26.27 -37.22 -20.52
CA ARG A 325 27.13 -38.10 -21.33
C ARG A 325 26.48 -39.48 -21.36
N VAL A 326 25.79 -39.79 -22.46
CA VAL A 326 25.28 -41.14 -22.73
C VAL A 326 26.47 -42.02 -23.07
N THR A 327 26.98 -42.74 -22.06
CA THR A 327 28.00 -43.76 -22.26
C THR A 327 27.38 -44.98 -22.92
N ARG A 328 27.40 -45.03 -24.27
CA ARG A 328 27.18 -46.27 -25.00
C ARG A 328 28.29 -47.28 -24.65
N LYS A 329 28.03 -48.17 -23.68
CA LYS A 329 28.78 -49.43 -23.59
C LYS A 329 28.22 -50.38 -24.65
N ALA A 330 29.03 -50.66 -25.66
CA ALA A 330 28.79 -51.79 -26.54
C ALA A 330 28.81 -53.09 -25.72
N ARG A 331 27.96 -54.05 -26.10
CA ARG A 331 28.15 -55.46 -25.78
C ARG A 331 28.44 -56.21 -27.08
N ALA A 332 29.54 -56.95 -27.06
CA ALA A 332 29.72 -58.14 -27.87
C ALA A 332 28.91 -59.30 -27.26
#